data_AF-A0A7C4VG95-F1
#
_entry.id   AF-A0A7C4VG95-F1
#
_cell.length_a   1.000
_cell.length_b   1.000
_cell.length_c   1.000
_cell.angle_alpha   90.00
_cell.angle_beta   90.00
_cell.angle_gamma   90.00
#
_symmetry.space_group_name_H-M   'P 1'
#
loop_
_entity.id
_entity.type
_entity.pdbx_description
1 polymer ?
#
loop_
_entity_poly.entity_id
_entity_poly.type
_entity_poly.pdbx_seq_one_letter_code
_entity_poly.pdbx_strand_id
1 'polypeptide(L)'
;FFDEECADLLRRWLKVRDKLNPKTKALFISSKTLGRVSRNCVWNAVVKYAKRLGYHNPNSMRLEDHFGPHCFRHWFTTWLLRNGMPREYVKELRGDKRKEAIDIYHHIDKEELRKAYLACIPKLGI
;
A
#
# COMPACT_ATOMS: atom_id res chain seq x y z
N PHE A 1 2.55 3.62 10.70
CA PHE A 1 1.64 4.79 10.69
C PHE A 1 0.97 4.89 9.34
N PHE A 2 -0.18 5.55 9.25
CA PHE A 2 -0.89 5.85 8.01
C PHE A 2 -1.62 7.19 8.16
N ASP A 3 -1.94 7.82 7.05
CA ASP A 3 -2.60 9.12 6.95
C ASP A 3 -4.11 9.03 7.25
N GLU A 4 -4.78 10.19 7.29
CA GLU A 4 -6.19 10.29 7.64
C GLU A 4 -7.11 9.60 6.64
N GLU A 5 -6.83 9.71 5.33
CA GLU A 5 -7.66 9.10 4.28
C GLU A 5 -7.57 7.57 4.35
N CYS A 6 -6.37 7.04 4.58
CA CYS A 6 -6.18 5.62 4.84
C CYS A 6 -6.92 5.18 6.11
N ALA A 7 -6.89 5.99 7.18
CA ALA A 7 -7.62 5.71 8.41
C ALA A 7 -9.14 5.66 8.17
N ASP A 8 -9.69 6.60 7.39
CA ASP A 8 -11.11 6.65 7.03
C ASP A 8 -11.54 5.47 6.18
N LEU A 9 -10.74 5.09 5.18
CA LEU A 9 -11.01 3.90 4.37
C LEU A 9 -10.99 2.63 5.23
N LEU A 10 -10.03 2.50 6.16
CA LEU A 10 -9.98 1.36 7.08
C LEU A 10 -11.20 1.35 8.01
N ARG A 11 -11.64 2.49 8.54
CA ARG A 11 -12.87 2.60 9.34
C ARG A 11 -14.11 2.18 8.55
N ARG A 12 -14.24 2.66 7.30
CA ARG A 12 -15.34 2.27 6.40
C ARG A 12 -15.31 0.76 6.13
N TRP A 13 -14.12 0.20 5.88
CA TRP A 13 -13.92 -1.24 5.67
C TRP A 13 -14.30 -2.06 6.90
N LEU A 14 -13.87 -1.67 8.11
CA LEU A 14 -14.19 -2.39 9.34
C LEU A 14 -15.71 -2.50 9.55
N LYS A 15 -16.47 -1.42 9.32
CA LYS A 15 -17.95 -1.45 9.38
C LYS A 15 -18.57 -2.47 8.42
N VAL A 16 -18.02 -2.61 7.22
CA VAL A 16 -18.49 -3.60 6.23
C VAL A 16 -18.07 -5.01 6.66
N ARG A 17 -16.82 -5.17 7.09
CA ARG A 17 -16.25 -6.44 7.53
C ARG A 17 -17.04 -7.03 8.71
N ASP A 18 -17.42 -6.20 9.68
CA ASP A 18 -18.17 -6.66 10.85
C ASP A 18 -19.56 -7.18 10.47
N LYS A 19 -20.23 -6.54 9.51
CA LYS A 19 -21.51 -7.01 8.96
C LYS A 19 -21.40 -8.37 8.25
N LEU A 20 -20.22 -8.68 7.68
CA LEU A 20 -19.97 -9.97 7.04
C LEU A 20 -19.71 -11.11 8.04
N ASN A 21 -19.58 -10.80 9.34
CA ASN A 21 -19.37 -11.74 10.45
C ASN A 21 -18.35 -12.88 10.13
N PRO A 22 -17.12 -12.55 9.70
CA PRO A 22 -16.15 -13.56 9.30
C PRO A 22 -15.63 -14.33 10.52
N LYS A 23 -15.50 -15.66 10.39
CA LYS A 23 -14.89 -16.51 11.44
C LYS A 23 -13.38 -16.29 11.60
N THR A 24 -12.73 -15.58 10.67
CA THR A 24 -11.28 -15.35 10.69
C THR A 24 -10.92 -14.03 11.37
N LYS A 25 -9.72 -13.99 11.98
CA LYS A 25 -9.11 -12.76 12.53
C LYS A 25 -8.41 -11.90 11.48
N ALA A 26 -8.35 -12.31 10.21
CA ALA A 26 -7.68 -11.53 9.15
C ALA A 26 -8.38 -10.18 8.92
N LEU A 27 -7.59 -9.09 8.82
CA LEU A 27 -8.13 -7.74 8.59
C LEU A 27 -8.86 -7.64 7.24
N PHE A 28 -8.25 -8.15 6.17
CA PHE A 28 -8.86 -8.21 4.85
C PHE A 28 -9.33 -9.63 4.54
N ILE A 29 -10.57 -9.74 4.07
CA ILE A 29 -11.23 -11.00 3.77
C ILE A 29 -11.69 -11.05 2.32
N SER A 30 -11.78 -12.27 1.79
CA SER A 30 -12.42 -12.53 0.50
C SER A 30 -13.94 -12.43 0.64
N SER A 31 -14.60 -11.71 -0.26
CA SER A 31 -16.07 -11.64 -0.28
C SER A 31 -16.73 -12.98 -0.60
N LYS A 32 -16.02 -13.88 -1.29
CA LYS A 32 -16.55 -15.21 -1.66
C LYS A 32 -16.43 -16.23 -0.54
N THR A 33 -15.31 -16.24 0.18
CA THR A 33 -15.02 -17.29 1.18
C THR A 33 -15.14 -16.81 2.62
N LEU A 34 -15.22 -15.49 2.85
CA LEU A 34 -15.11 -14.83 4.15
C LEU A 34 -13.83 -15.17 4.94
N GLY A 35 -12.88 -15.86 4.29
CA GLY A 35 -11.55 -16.18 4.81
C GLY A 35 -10.53 -15.12 4.44
N ARG A 36 -9.27 -15.30 4.86
CA ARG A 36 -8.15 -14.40 4.56
C ARG A 36 -8.03 -14.17 3.05
N VAL A 37 -7.87 -12.91 2.65
CA VAL A 37 -7.64 -12.54 1.24
C VAL A 37 -6.38 -13.23 0.70
N SER A 38 -6.46 -13.78 -0.51
CA SER A 38 -5.30 -14.35 -1.22
C SER A 38 -4.63 -13.29 -2.10
N ARG A 39 -3.36 -13.54 -2.49
CA ARG A 39 -2.62 -12.68 -3.42
C ARG A 39 -3.40 -12.43 -4.72
N ASN A 40 -3.99 -13.48 -5.29
CA ASN A 40 -4.75 -13.39 -6.54
C ASN A 40 -6.04 -12.57 -6.36
N CYS A 41 -6.66 -12.61 -5.18
CA CYS A 41 -7.83 -11.78 -4.91
C CYS A 41 -7.46 -10.28 -4.92
N VAL A 42 -6.33 -9.90 -4.31
CA VAL A 42 -5.82 -8.52 -4.35
C VAL A 42 -5.45 -8.12 -5.77
N TRP A 43 -4.72 -8.98 -6.50
CA TRP A 43 -4.36 -8.76 -7.90
C TRP A 43 -5.60 -8.51 -8.76
N ASN A 44 -6.59 -9.40 -8.70
CA ASN A 44 -7.81 -9.30 -9.48
C ASN A 44 -8.63 -8.05 -9.13
N ALA A 45 -8.68 -7.66 -7.84
CA ALA A 45 -9.35 -6.44 -7.42
C ALA A 45 -8.70 -5.20 -8.06
N VAL A 46 -7.37 -5.09 -8.03
CA VAL A 46 -6.64 -3.98 -8.66
C VAL A 46 -6.80 -3.99 -10.17
N VAL A 47 -6.54 -5.13 -10.82
CA VAL A 47 -6.61 -5.25 -12.28
C VAL A 47 -8.01 -4.99 -12.82
N LYS A 48 -9.06 -5.36 -12.09
CA LYS A 48 -10.45 -5.07 -12.49
C LYS A 48 -10.67 -3.57 -12.71
N TYR A 49 -10.24 -2.73 -11.77
CA TYR A 49 -10.39 -1.28 -11.89
C TYR A 49 -9.37 -0.68 -12.87
N ALA A 50 -8.13 -1.20 -12.90
CA ALA A 50 -7.12 -0.74 -13.84
C ALA A 50 -7.53 -0.98 -15.30
N LYS A 51 -8.11 -2.15 -15.62
CA LYS A 51 -8.69 -2.44 -16.94
C LYS A 51 -9.82 -1.47 -17.28
N ARG A 52 -10.73 -1.24 -16.34
CA ARG A 52 -11.86 -0.31 -16.52
C ARG A 52 -11.41 1.12 -16.80
N LEU A 53 -10.31 1.55 -16.21
CA LEU A 53 -9.73 2.89 -16.41
C LEU A 53 -8.75 2.97 -17.58
N GLY A 54 -8.49 1.87 -18.31
CA GLY A 54 -7.56 1.82 -19.43
C GLY A 54 -6.07 1.72 -19.04
N TYR A 55 -5.75 1.52 -17.76
CA TYR A 55 -4.37 1.37 -17.27
C TYR A 55 -3.82 -0.06 -17.36
N HIS A 56 -4.63 -1.04 -17.77
CA HIS A 56 -4.18 -2.42 -17.86
C HIS A 56 -4.67 -3.08 -19.16
N ASN A 57 -3.72 -3.46 -20.01
CA ASN A 57 -3.95 -4.22 -21.24
C ASN A 57 -3.28 -5.60 -21.17
N PRO A 58 -4.03 -6.69 -20.92
CA PRO A 58 -3.46 -8.02 -20.80
C PRO A 58 -2.89 -8.57 -22.12
N ASN A 59 -3.25 -7.97 -23.26
CA ASN A 59 -2.80 -8.40 -24.59
C ASN A 59 -1.56 -7.63 -25.07
N SER A 60 -1.10 -6.62 -24.32
CA SER A 60 0.11 -5.90 -24.68
C SER A 60 1.35 -6.68 -24.29
N MET A 61 2.36 -6.67 -25.16
CA MET A 61 3.70 -7.20 -24.86
C MET A 61 4.52 -6.27 -23.96
N ARG A 62 4.10 -5.02 -23.80
CA ARG A 62 4.82 -4.00 -23.02
C ARG A 62 4.45 -4.11 -21.55
N LEU A 63 5.45 -4.26 -20.67
CA LEU A 63 5.23 -4.44 -19.23
C LEU A 63 4.55 -3.22 -18.59
N GLU A 64 4.85 -2.02 -19.09
CA GLU A 64 4.25 -0.75 -18.66
C GLU A 64 2.73 -0.68 -18.87
N ASP A 65 2.18 -1.49 -19.77
CA ASP A 65 0.75 -1.58 -20.01
C ASP A 65 0.04 -2.52 -19.01
N HIS A 66 0.77 -3.12 -18.05
CA HIS A 66 0.23 -4.04 -17.04
C HIS A 66 0.21 -3.41 -15.66
N PHE A 67 -0.83 -2.63 -15.35
CA PHE A 67 -0.98 -2.08 -14.01
C PHE A 67 -1.47 -3.14 -13.01
N GLY A 68 -0.80 -3.25 -11.86
CA GLY A 68 -1.11 -4.19 -10.78
C GLY A 68 -0.68 -3.69 -9.39
N PRO A 69 -0.83 -4.49 -8.32
CA PRO A 69 -0.52 -4.08 -6.94
C PRO A 69 0.91 -3.56 -6.75
N HIS A 70 1.89 -4.11 -7.47
CA HIS A 70 3.28 -3.64 -7.39
C HIS A 70 3.45 -2.20 -7.91
N CYS A 71 2.62 -1.77 -8.87
CA CYS A 71 2.62 -0.40 -9.38
C CYS A 71 2.27 0.61 -8.29
N PHE A 72 1.36 0.28 -7.37
CA PHE A 72 1.07 1.14 -6.21
C PHE A 72 2.26 1.25 -5.26
N ARG A 73 3.00 0.15 -5.01
CA ARG A 73 4.24 0.21 -4.20
C ARG A 73 5.31 1.07 -4.88
N HIS A 74 5.46 0.95 -6.20
CA HIS A 74 6.37 1.79 -6.97
C HIS A 74 5.97 3.26 -6.90
N TRP A 75 4.71 3.58 -7.18
CA TRP A 75 4.16 4.94 -7.05
C TRP A 75 4.40 5.51 -5.66
N PHE A 76 4.06 4.78 -4.60
CA PHE A 76 4.27 5.20 -3.21
C PHE A 76 5.74 5.57 -2.94
N THR A 77 6.67 4.72 -3.39
CA THR A 77 8.11 4.95 -3.23
C THR A 77 8.56 6.20 -4.00
N THR A 78 8.20 6.28 -5.28
CA THR A 78 8.57 7.38 -6.17
C THR A 78 7.96 8.70 -5.68
N TRP A 79 6.73 8.67 -5.17
CA TRP A 79 6.05 9.84 -4.62
C TRP A 79 6.77 10.39 -3.40
N LEU A 80 7.04 9.55 -2.41
CA LEU A 80 7.69 9.98 -1.17
C LEU A 80 9.08 10.54 -1.43
N LEU A 81 9.87 9.88 -2.29
CA LEU A 81 11.20 10.38 -2.67
C LEU A 81 11.14 11.73 -3.38
N ARG A 82 10.18 11.91 -4.30
CA ARG A 82 9.99 13.18 -5.01
C ARG A 82 9.51 14.32 -4.10
N ASN A 83 8.84 13.99 -2.99
CA ASN A 83 8.38 14.97 -1.99
C ASN A 83 9.40 15.18 -0.87
N GLY A 84 10.66 14.77 -1.06
CA GLY A 84 11.76 15.08 -0.13
C GLY A 84 11.89 14.12 1.04
N MET A 85 11.20 12.97 1.04
CA MET A 85 11.40 11.97 2.09
C MET A 85 12.80 11.33 1.98
N PRO A 86 13.56 11.24 3.07
CA PRO A 86 14.88 10.60 3.05
C PRO A 86 14.80 9.13 2.61
N ARG A 87 15.83 8.65 1.90
CA ARG A 87 15.83 7.30 1.30
C ARG A 87 15.76 6.21 2.36
N GLU A 88 16.45 6.40 3.47
CA GLU A 88 16.46 5.54 4.65
C GLU A 88 15.06 5.41 5.27
N TYR A 89 14.30 6.50 5.33
CA TYR A 89 12.93 6.50 5.82
C TYR A 89 11.99 5.76 4.85
N VAL A 90 12.17 5.93 3.54
CA VAL A 90 11.41 5.18 2.53
C VAL A 90 11.73 3.68 2.57
N LYS A 91 13.01 3.30 2.75
CA LYS A 91 13.43 1.89 2.96
C LYS A 91 12.79 1.29 4.21
N GLU A 92 12.76 2.04 5.31
CA GLU A 92 12.13 1.62 6.57
C GLU A 92 10.62 1.39 6.40
N LEU A 93 9.90 2.33 5.78
CA LEU A 93 8.46 2.16 5.47
C LEU A 93 8.18 0.96 4.57
N ARG A 94 9.11 0.65 3.66
CA ARG A 94 9.03 -0.47 2.73
C ARG A 94 9.35 -1.82 3.38
N GLY A 95 9.98 -1.81 4.55
CA GLY A 95 10.51 -3.00 5.23
C GLY A 95 11.69 -3.63 4.49
N ASP A 96 12.44 -2.83 3.74
CA ASP A 96 13.60 -3.34 2.98
C ASP A 96 14.74 -3.72 3.96
N LYS A 97 15.49 -4.79 3.66
CA LYS A 97 16.58 -5.27 4.54
C LYS A 97 17.70 -4.22 4.62
N ARG A 98 17.99 -3.75 5.84
CA ARG A 98 19.17 -2.94 6.19
C ARG A 98 20.44 -3.79 6.06
N LYS A 99 21.45 -3.29 5.34
CA LYS A 99 22.68 -4.04 4.98
C LYS A 99 23.97 -3.23 5.15
N GLU A 100 23.89 -1.96 5.52
CA GLU A 100 25.05 -1.09 5.63
C GLU A 100 25.54 -1.08 7.08
N ALA A 101 26.86 -1.02 7.31
CA ALA A 101 27.42 -0.97 8.66
C ALA A 101 26.92 0.24 9.47
N ILE A 102 26.58 1.33 8.77
CA ILE A 102 25.98 2.54 9.35
C ILE A 102 24.56 2.28 9.89
N ASP A 103 23.83 1.29 9.36
CA ASP A 103 22.46 0.95 9.79
C ASP A 103 22.41 0.45 11.25
N ILE A 104 23.55 -0.05 11.78
CA ILE A 104 23.71 -0.49 13.17
C ILE A 104 23.65 0.71 14.14
N TYR A 105 24.10 1.88 13.69
CA TYR A 105 24.13 3.11 14.49
C TYR A 105 22.96 4.05 14.18
N HIS A 106 22.31 3.90 13.03
CA HIS A 106 21.13 4.68 12.64
C HIS A 106 19.83 4.11 13.24
N HIS A 107 19.57 4.48 14.49
CA HIS A 107 18.24 4.35 15.07
C HIS A 107 17.30 5.37 14.43
N ILE A 108 16.43 4.90 13.53
CA ILE A 108 15.36 5.73 12.97
C ILE A 108 14.28 5.86 14.05
N ASP A 109 14.08 7.08 14.56
CA ASP A 109 13.00 7.36 15.49
C ASP A 109 11.63 7.20 14.82
N LYS A 110 10.69 6.56 15.51
CA LYS A 110 9.37 6.25 14.95
C LYS A 110 8.51 7.50 14.79
N GLU A 111 8.63 8.49 15.68
CA GLU A 111 7.86 9.73 15.57
C GLU A 111 8.42 10.64 14.47
N GLU A 112 9.74 10.70 14.30
CA GLU A 112 10.36 11.38 13.15
C GLU A 112 9.92 10.74 11.82
N LEU A 113 9.97 9.41 11.74
CA LEU A 113 9.52 8.68 10.54
C LEU A 113 8.03 8.93 10.26
N ARG A 114 7.20 8.98 11.30
CA ARG A 114 5.77 9.31 11.18
C ARG A 114 5.56 10.73 10.67
N LYS A 115 6.25 11.72 11.24
CA LYS A 115 6.15 13.13 10.85
C LYS A 115 6.59 13.32 9.39
N ALA A 116 7.71 12.72 9.00
CA ALA A 116 8.22 12.77 7.63
C ALA A 116 7.24 12.11 6.64
N TYR A 117 6.69 10.94 6.99
CA TYR A 117 5.65 10.29 6.18
C TYR A 117 4.43 11.20 5.97
N LEU A 118 3.88 11.76 7.05
CA LEU A 118 2.69 12.62 6.98
C LEU A 118 2.93 13.94 6.22
N ALA A 119 4.16 14.45 6.22
CA ALA A 119 4.53 15.63 5.45
C ALA A 119 4.65 15.36 3.94
N CYS A 120 4.98 14.12 3.54
CA CYS A 120 5.28 13.78 2.14
C CYS A 120 4.15 13.02 1.41
N ILE A 121 3.27 12.34 2.14
CA ILE A 121 2.16 11.57 1.56
C ILE A 121 1.11 12.53 0.97
N PRO A 122 0.55 12.27 -0.23
CA PRO A 122 -0.43 13.17 -0.82
C PRO A 122 -1.78 13.05 -0.13
N LYS A 123 -2.57 14.12 -0.21
CA LYS A 123 -4.02 14.06 0.00
C LYS A 123 -4.71 13.79 -1.33
N LEU A 124 -5.49 12.72 -1.40
CA LEU A 124 -6.19 12.26 -2.60
C LEU A 124 -7.63 12.82 -2.69
N GLY A 125 -8.18 13.32 -1.58
CA GLY A 125 -9.52 13.93 -1.51
C GLY A 125 -10.67 12.91 -1.52
N ILE A 126 -10.56 11.81 -0.76
CA ILE A 126 -11.47 10.64 -0.78
C ILE A 126 -12.16 10.33 0.57
#